data_AF-A0A7K2QD13-F1
#
_entry.id   AF-A0A7K2QD13-F1
#
_cell.length_a   1.000
_cell.length_b   1.000
_cell.length_c   1.000
_cell.angle_alpha   90.00
_cell.angle_beta   90.00
_cell.angle_gamma   90.00
#
_symmetry.space_group_name_H-M   'P 1'
#
loop_
_entity.id
_entity.type
_entity.pdbx_description
1 polymer ?
#
loop_
_entity_poly.entity_id
_entity_poly.type
_entity_poly.pdbx_seq_one_letter_code
_entity_poly.pdbx_strand_id
1 'polypeptide(L)'
;MDQTDPRQGPPTDDRAWLLDACAAITDQPVDADANLFEQGLTSLGVVRLSGAIQRRHGLRLGAVDLHDHPTVTQLSALIADRKESGV
;
A
#
# COMPACT_ATOMS: atom_id res chain seq x y z
N MET A 1 29.68 -1.27 3.57
CA MET A 1 28.78 -2.24 2.93
C MET A 1 27.54 -1.43 2.56
N ASP A 2 27.11 -1.56 1.31
CA ASP A 2 26.41 -0.57 0.49
C ASP A 2 25.58 0.58 1.09
N GLN A 3 25.96 1.75 0.58
CA GLN A 3 25.26 3.00 0.38
C GLN A 3 23.78 2.90 -0.06
N THR A 4 22.89 3.64 0.60
CA THR A 4 21.71 4.25 -0.06
C THR A 4 21.48 5.66 0.50
N ASP A 5 21.56 6.70 -0.35
CA ASP A 5 21.28 8.10 0.02
C ASP A 5 19.77 8.37 0.01
N PRO A 6 19.19 9.05 1.02
CA PRO A 6 17.75 9.22 1.16
C PRO A 6 17.12 10.39 0.35
N ARG A 7 17.69 10.81 -0.79
CA ARG A 7 17.17 11.98 -1.56
C ARG A 7 17.09 11.78 -3.10
N GLN A 8 15.85 11.50 -3.56
CA GLN A 8 15.36 11.41 -4.96
C GLN A 8 15.73 10.15 -5.79
N GLY A 9 14.95 9.66 -6.76
CA GLY A 9 13.54 9.96 -7.10
C GLY A 9 13.21 10.11 -8.61
N PRO A 10 12.40 9.19 -9.21
CA PRO A 10 11.24 9.60 -10.01
C PRO A 10 9.96 8.85 -9.50
N PRO A 11 8.80 8.81 -10.20
CA PRO A 11 7.53 8.58 -9.51
C PRO A 11 7.36 7.16 -8.99
N THR A 12 7.20 7.06 -7.66
CA THR A 12 6.05 6.39 -7.03
C THR A 12 5.57 5.13 -7.77
N ASP A 13 6.33 4.05 -7.65
CA ASP A 13 5.76 2.71 -7.81
C ASP A 13 4.74 2.53 -6.67
N ASP A 14 3.45 2.67 -6.98
CA ASP A 14 2.38 2.54 -5.97
C ASP A 14 2.49 1.17 -5.27
N ARG A 15 2.91 0.13 -6.00
CA ARG A 15 3.24 -1.21 -5.49
C ARG A 15 4.41 -1.20 -4.49
N ALA A 16 5.54 -0.56 -4.81
CA ALA A 16 6.71 -0.53 -3.93
C ALA A 16 6.43 0.28 -2.65
N TRP A 17 5.75 1.43 -2.79
CA TRP A 17 5.36 2.22 -1.63
C TRP A 17 4.33 1.50 -0.73
N LEU A 18 3.38 0.75 -1.31
CA LEU A 18 2.47 -0.09 -0.55
C LEU A 18 3.20 -1.24 0.17
N LEU A 19 4.20 -1.87 -0.46
CA LEU A 19 5.05 -2.88 0.18
C LEU A 19 5.74 -2.32 1.44
N ASP A 20 6.43 -1.18 1.31
CA ASP A 20 7.08 -0.50 2.45
C ASP A 20 6.07 -0.10 3.54
N ALA A 21 4.92 0.46 3.13
CA ALA A 21 3.87 0.88 4.06
C ALA A 21 3.25 -0.29 4.82
N CYS A 22 3.02 -1.42 4.15
CA CYS A 22 2.55 -2.66 4.77
C CYS A 22 3.60 -3.24 5.72
N ALA A 23 4.86 -3.34 5.29
CA ALA A 23 5.94 -3.88 6.13
C ALA A 23 6.16 -3.05 7.41
N ALA A 24 6.08 -1.71 7.32
CA ALA A 24 6.12 -0.81 8.47
C ALA A 24 4.85 -0.83 9.37
N ILE A 25 3.81 -1.56 8.95
CA ILE A 25 2.57 -1.77 9.70
C ILE A 25 2.54 -3.17 10.34
N THR A 26 3.04 -4.20 9.65
CA THR A 26 3.08 -5.60 10.08
C THR A 26 4.36 -5.96 10.85
N ASP A 27 5.34 -5.05 10.89
CA ASP A 27 6.69 -5.22 11.47
C ASP A 27 7.49 -6.39 10.86
N GLN A 28 7.15 -6.77 9.62
CA GLN A 28 7.78 -7.86 8.88
C GLN A 28 7.68 -7.61 7.36
N PRO A 29 8.58 -8.21 6.55
CA PRO A 29 8.45 -8.16 5.09
C PRO A 29 7.10 -8.73 4.64
N VAL A 30 6.47 -8.08 3.67
CA VAL A 30 5.27 -8.59 3.01
C VAL A 30 5.56 -8.93 1.54
N ASP A 31 4.95 -10.00 1.05
CA ASP A 31 4.84 -10.34 -0.36
C ASP A 31 3.67 -9.56 -0.98
N ALA A 32 3.88 -9.06 -2.20
CA ALA A 32 2.91 -8.25 -2.91
C ALA A 32 1.73 -9.05 -3.48
N ASP A 33 1.93 -10.33 -3.75
CA ASP A 33 0.97 -11.22 -4.41
C ASP A 33 0.31 -12.20 -3.41
N ALA A 34 0.72 -12.18 -2.13
CA ALA A 34 0.08 -12.90 -1.04
C ALA A 34 -0.91 -12.04 -0.24
N ASN A 35 -1.83 -12.69 0.47
CA ASN A 35 -2.88 -12.05 1.25
C ASN A 35 -2.31 -11.30 2.46
N LEU A 36 -2.46 -9.98 2.49
CA LEU A 36 -1.94 -9.11 3.55
C LEU A 36 -2.48 -9.48 4.94
N PHE A 37 -3.73 -9.95 5.06
CA PHE A 37 -4.30 -10.36 6.36
C PHE A 37 -3.62 -11.61 6.91
N GLU A 38 -3.28 -12.57 6.04
CA GLU A 38 -2.52 -13.77 6.43
C GLU A 38 -1.06 -13.43 6.79
N GLN A 39 -0.54 -12.34 6.24
CA GLN A 39 0.78 -11.76 6.54
C GLN A 39 0.78 -10.80 7.75
N GLY A 40 -0.31 -10.77 8.54
CA GLY A 40 -0.38 -10.00 9.79
C GLY A 40 -0.97 -8.60 9.67
N LEU A 41 -1.55 -8.20 8.53
CA LEU A 41 -2.28 -6.93 8.42
C LEU A 41 -3.59 -7.02 9.24
N THR A 42 -3.59 -6.39 10.41
CA THR A 42 -4.76 -6.32 11.30
C THR A 42 -5.72 -5.19 10.90
N SER A 43 -6.93 -5.17 11.48
CA SER A 43 -7.91 -4.08 11.28
C SER A 43 -7.36 -2.69 11.65
N LEU A 44 -6.44 -2.60 12.63
CA LEU A 44 -5.74 -1.35 12.93
C LEU A 44 -4.73 -1.00 11.83
N GLY A 45 -4.02 -2.01 11.30
CA GLY A 45 -3.14 -1.86 10.15
C GLY A 45 -3.87 -1.35 8.90
N VAL A 46 -5.04 -1.92 8.60
CA VAL A 46 -5.97 -1.43 7.55
C VAL A 46 -6.25 0.06 7.72
N VAL A 47 -6.69 0.52 8.90
CA VAL A 47 -6.97 1.95 9.14
C VAL A 47 -5.72 2.83 8.96
N ARG A 48 -4.54 2.37 9.39
CA ARG A 48 -3.27 3.10 9.18
C ARG A 48 -2.90 3.19 7.70
N LEU A 49 -3.06 2.09 6.95
CA LEU A 49 -2.77 2.00 5.52
C LEU A 49 -3.74 2.87 4.70
N SER A 50 -5.05 2.75 4.93
CA SER A 50 -6.10 3.64 4.40
C SER A 50 -5.78 5.12 4.62
N GLY A 51 -5.35 5.47 5.84
CA GLY A 51 -4.95 6.84 6.17
C GLY A 51 -3.67 7.30 5.45
N ALA A 52 -2.73 6.39 5.18
CA ALA A 52 -1.53 6.68 4.41
C ALA A 52 -1.84 6.90 2.92
N ILE A 53 -2.69 6.04 2.34
CA ILE A 53 -3.16 6.15 0.94
C ILE A 53 -3.91 7.47 0.74
N GLN A 54 -4.82 7.82 1.66
CA GLN A 54 -5.55 9.09 1.65
C GLN A 54 -4.61 10.30 1.65
N ARG A 55 -3.52 10.28 2.44
CA ARG A 55 -2.54 11.38 2.47
C ARG A 55 -1.66 11.44 1.22
N ARG A 56 -1.34 10.29 0.60
CA ARG A 56 -0.46 10.24 -0.58
C ARG A 56 -1.18 10.50 -1.90
N HIS A 57 -2.41 10.01 -2.05
CA HIS A 57 -3.14 10.00 -3.33
C HIS A 57 -4.47 10.78 -3.32
N GLY A 58 -4.95 11.25 -2.16
CA GLY A 58 -6.29 11.83 -2.06
C GLY A 58 -7.42 10.80 -2.04
N LEU A 59 -7.12 9.50 -2.18
CA LEU A 59 -8.09 8.41 -2.26
C LEU A 59 -8.46 7.84 -0.89
N ARG A 60 -9.76 7.62 -0.62
CA ARG A 60 -10.20 6.74 0.48
C ARG A 60 -10.38 5.32 -0.02
N LEU A 61 -9.51 4.42 0.44
CA LEU A 61 -9.78 2.99 0.47
C LEU A 61 -10.22 2.62 1.90
N GLY A 62 -11.36 1.97 2.06
CA GLY A 62 -11.87 1.46 3.32
C GLY A 62 -11.49 -0.01 3.56
N ALA A 63 -11.91 -0.55 4.70
CA ALA A 63 -11.68 -1.95 5.03
C ALA A 63 -12.34 -2.93 4.02
N VAL A 64 -13.43 -2.52 3.35
CA VAL A 64 -14.07 -3.29 2.28
C VAL A 64 -13.16 -3.36 1.04
N ASP A 65 -12.61 -2.24 0.57
CA ASP A 65 -11.67 -2.23 -0.56
C ASP A 65 -10.46 -3.14 -0.28
N LEU A 66 -9.91 -3.12 0.94
CA LEU A 66 -8.78 -3.98 1.30
C LEU A 66 -9.19 -5.46 1.48
N HIS A 67 -10.45 -5.75 1.78
CA HIS A 67 -10.95 -7.13 1.90
C HIS A 67 -11.20 -7.76 0.52
N ASP A 68 -11.74 -6.99 -0.42
CA ASP A 68 -11.95 -7.41 -1.82
C ASP A 68 -10.61 -7.47 -2.60
N HIS A 69 -9.65 -6.62 -2.22
CA HIS A 69 -8.30 -6.55 -2.80
C HIS A 69 -7.22 -6.81 -1.74
N PRO A 70 -7.09 -8.05 -1.23
CA PRO A 70 -6.21 -8.37 -0.10
C PRO A 70 -4.71 -8.42 -0.42
N THR A 71 -4.29 -8.16 -1.66
CA THR A 71 -2.88 -8.19 -2.10
C THR A 71 -2.40 -6.79 -2.49
N VAL A 72 -1.09 -6.52 -2.35
CA VAL A 72 -0.51 -5.23 -2.75
C VAL A 72 -0.64 -5.01 -4.26
N THR A 73 -0.51 -6.07 -5.06
CA THR A 73 -0.72 -6.02 -6.50
C THR A 73 -2.11 -5.50 -6.84
N GLN A 74 -3.17 -6.06 -6.24
CA GLN A 74 -4.53 -5.59 -6.46
C GLN A 74 -4.76 -4.17 -5.93
N LEU A 75 -4.22 -3.81 -4.76
CA LEU A 75 -4.34 -2.45 -4.22
C LEU A 75 -3.64 -1.41 -5.10
N SER A 76 -2.48 -1.73 -5.68
CA SER A 76 -1.78 -0.83 -6.61
C SER A 76 -2.58 -0.60 -7.90
N ALA A 77 -3.22 -1.65 -8.43
CA ALA A 77 -4.11 -1.55 -9.58
C ALA A 77 -5.38 -0.74 -9.26
N LEU A 78 -5.98 -0.95 -8.09
CA LEU A 78 -7.14 -0.17 -7.63
C LEU A 78 -6.80 1.31 -7.45
N ILE A 79 -5.60 1.64 -6.93
CA ILE A 79 -5.13 3.02 -6.82
C ILE A 79 -4.97 3.64 -8.22
N ALA A 80 -4.41 2.92 -9.19
CA ALA A 80 -4.28 3.39 -10.57
C ALA A 80 -5.64 3.67 -11.22
N ASP A 81 -6.57 2.71 -11.16
CA ASP A 81 -7.95 2.83 -11.67
C ASP A 81 -8.71 4.03 -11.04
N ARG A 82 -8.59 4.21 -9.72
CA ARG A 82 -9.20 5.33 -8.98
C ARG A 82 -8.55 6.68 -9.31
N LYS A 83 -7.27 6.71 -9.72
CA LYS A 83 -6.58 7.92 -10.21
C LYS A 83 -7.03 8.30 -11.62
N GLU A 84 -7.28 7.31 -12.49
CA GLU A 84 -7.76 7.53 -13.86
C GLU A 84 -9.25 7.93 -13.90
N SER A 85 -10.08 7.32 -13.06
CA SER A 85 -11.52 7.61 -12.94
C SER A 85 -11.86 8.93 -12.21
N GLY A 86 -10.84 9.68 -11.75
CA GLY A 86 -10.98 10.87 -10.91
C GLY A 86 -10.73 12.22 -11.62
N VAL A 87 -10.75 12.24 -12.96
CA VAL A 87 -10.51 13.42 -13.82
C VAL A 87 -11.82 13.99 -14.36
#